data_AF-A0A3M1NQB9-F1
#
_entry.id   AF-A0A3M1NQB9-F1
#
_cell.length_a   1.000
_cell.length_b   1.000
_cell.length_c   1.000
_cell.angle_alpha   90.00
_cell.angle_beta   90.00
_cell.angle_gamma   90.00
#
_symmetry.space_group_name_H-M   'P 1'
#
loop_
_entity.id
_entity.type
_entity.pdbx_description
1 polymer ?
#
loop_
_entity_poly.entity_id
_entity_poly.type
_entity_poly.pdbx_seq_one_letter_code
_entity_poly.pdbx_strand_id
1 'polypeptide(L)'
;MRKSLIWGVLLALLALAFVAQDAAWAQQPAPRVSINVDNGGSPRDVALGLELLFLFTVLSLAPSILIMMTSFTRIVIVLHFLKQAVGIQQMPPNQMIIGLSLFLTFFVMHPVIDRIHDEA
;
A
#
# COMPACT_ATOMS: atom_id res chain seq x y z
N MET A 1 43.74 9.86 3.02
CA MET A 1 42.65 9.61 3.98
C MET A 1 41.39 10.45 3.77
N ARG A 2 41.47 11.72 3.32
CA ARG A 2 40.29 12.61 3.18
C ARG A 2 39.34 12.24 2.00
N LYS A 3 39.85 11.64 0.92
CA LYS A 3 39.05 11.27 -0.26
C LYS A 3 38.07 10.09 -0.04
N SER A 4 38.43 9.12 0.80
CA SER A 4 37.53 7.99 1.13
C SER A 4 36.41 8.40 2.08
N LEU A 5 36.65 9.42 2.94
CA LEU A 5 35.60 10.02 3.76
C LEU A 5 34.60 10.81 2.91
N ILE A 6 35.08 11.56 1.90
CA ILE A 6 34.22 12.28 0.95
C ILE A 6 33.38 11.30 0.14
N TRP A 7 33.98 10.21 -0.36
CA TRP A 7 33.25 9.16 -1.08
C TRP A 7 32.25 8.40 -0.19
N GLY A 8 32.58 8.16 1.08
CA GLY A 8 31.66 7.54 2.04
C GLY A 8 30.45 8.42 2.36
N VAL A 9 30.66 9.73 2.55
CA VAL A 9 29.57 10.71 2.74
C VAL A 9 28.73 10.85 1.47
N LEU A 10 29.35 10.79 0.28
CA LEU A 10 28.66 10.88 -1.00
C LEU A 10 27.83 9.62 -1.29
N LEU A 11 28.33 8.43 -0.92
CA LEU A 11 27.57 7.18 -0.96
C LEU A 11 26.45 7.14 0.08
N ALA A 12 26.66 7.67 1.28
CA ALA A 12 25.63 7.76 2.30
C ALA A 12 24.52 8.76 1.90
N LEU A 13 24.88 9.88 1.28
CA LEU A 13 23.92 10.83 0.70
C LEU A 13 23.17 10.23 -0.49
N LEU A 14 23.83 9.43 -1.32
CA LEU A 14 23.19 8.72 -2.42
C LEU A 14 22.23 7.63 -1.93
N ALA A 15 22.59 6.90 -0.87
CA ALA A 15 21.73 5.91 -0.24
C ALA A 15 20.52 6.55 0.45
N LEU A 16 20.71 7.71 1.10
CA LEU A 16 19.62 8.50 1.66
C LEU A 16 18.69 9.05 0.57
N ALA A 17 19.25 9.45 -0.57
CA ALA A 17 18.47 9.83 -1.75
C ALA A 17 17.67 8.66 -2.33
N PHE A 18 18.19 7.43 -2.30
CA PHE A 18 17.49 6.23 -2.75
C PHE A 18 16.33 5.82 -1.82
N VAL A 19 16.49 5.94 -0.49
CA VAL A 19 15.38 5.73 0.47
C VAL A 19 14.29 6.80 0.35
N ALA A 20 14.66 8.02 -0.02
CA ALA A 20 13.70 9.08 -0.31
C ALA A 20 12.91 8.86 -1.62
N GLN A 21 13.34 7.95 -2.50
CA GLN A 21 12.59 7.66 -3.74
C GLN A 21 11.24 6.98 -3.45
N ASP A 22 11.09 6.18 -2.39
CA ASP A 22 9.77 5.63 -2.00
C ASP A 22 8.78 6.72 -1.55
N ALA A 23 9.27 7.89 -1.11
CA ALA A 23 8.43 9.05 -0.80
C ALA A 23 8.15 9.94 -2.03
N ALA A 24 8.94 9.80 -3.10
CA ALA A 24 8.85 10.64 -4.30
C ALA A 24 7.84 10.12 -5.34
N TRP A 25 7.45 8.84 -5.30
CA TRP A 25 6.37 8.29 -6.14
C TRP A 25 4.98 8.40 -5.52
N ALA A 26 4.82 9.19 -4.45
CA ALA A 26 3.52 9.51 -3.86
C ALA A 26 3.24 11.03 -3.79
N GLN A 27 4.01 11.85 -4.51
CA GLN A 27 3.61 13.21 -4.85
C GLN A 27 3.15 13.27 -6.29
N GLN A 28 2.07 12.54 -6.55
CA GLN A 28 1.08 13.02 -7.50
C GLN A 28 0.73 14.45 -7.06
N PRO A 29 0.73 15.45 -7.95
CA PRO A 29 0.17 16.75 -7.62
C PRO A 29 -1.30 16.49 -7.29
N ALA A 30 -1.58 16.29 -6.00
CA ALA A 30 -2.94 16.22 -5.52
C ALA A 30 -3.59 17.52 -5.99
N PRO A 31 -4.70 17.45 -6.75
CA PRO A 31 -5.46 18.65 -7.06
C PRO A 31 -5.70 19.36 -5.72
N ARG A 32 -5.17 20.57 -5.58
CA ARG A 32 -5.43 21.37 -4.38
C ARG A 32 -6.90 21.78 -4.41
N VAL A 33 -7.77 20.87 -4.01
CA VAL A 33 -9.19 21.14 -3.78
C VAL A 33 -9.26 21.89 -2.45
N SER A 34 -9.10 23.22 -2.53
CA SER A 34 -9.37 24.11 -1.40
C SER A 34 -10.88 24.19 -1.21
N ILE A 35 -11.41 23.47 -0.21
CA ILE A 35 -12.78 23.68 0.25
C ILE A 35 -12.78 25.00 1.04
N ASN A 36 -12.85 26.12 0.33
CA ASN A 36 -13.16 27.41 0.94
C ASN A 36 -14.68 27.44 1.15
N VAL A 37 -15.12 27.08 2.36
CA VAL A 37 -16.48 27.36 2.82
C VAL A 37 -16.53 28.84 3.21
N ASP A 38 -16.38 29.71 2.21
CA ASP A 38 -16.87 31.08 2.36
C ASP A 38 -18.37 31.03 2.06
N ASN A 39 -19.17 31.83 2.77
CA ASN A 39 -20.64 31.74 2.84
C ASN A 39 -21.37 32.12 1.52
N GLY A 40 -20.71 31.93 0.36
CA GLY A 40 -21.20 32.21 -0.99
C GLY A 40 -20.77 31.21 -2.07
N GLY A 41 -20.15 30.07 -1.72
CA GLY A 41 -19.87 29.00 -2.67
C GLY A 41 -21.17 28.40 -3.22
N SER A 42 -21.31 28.29 -4.54
CA SER A 42 -22.53 27.77 -5.14
C SER A 42 -22.80 26.35 -4.59
N PRO A 43 -24.06 25.96 -4.27
CA PRO A 43 -24.37 24.63 -3.72
C PRO A 43 -23.81 23.45 -4.54
N ARG A 44 -23.48 23.70 -5.81
CA ARG A 44 -22.86 22.77 -6.74
C ARG A 44 -21.39 22.49 -6.41
N ASP A 45 -20.61 23.48 -5.99
CA ASP A 45 -19.18 23.30 -5.71
C ASP A 45 -18.95 22.47 -4.44
N VAL A 46 -19.83 22.66 -3.43
CA VAL A 46 -19.84 21.85 -2.20
C VAL A 46 -20.25 20.40 -2.51
N ALA A 47 -21.24 20.20 -3.39
CA ALA A 47 -21.67 18.86 -3.81
C ALA A 47 -20.54 18.11 -4.52
N LEU A 48 -19.81 18.76 -5.43
CA LEU A 48 -18.65 18.17 -6.12
C LEU A 48 -17.53 17.82 -5.14
N GLY A 49 -17.20 18.73 -4.21
CA GLY A 49 -16.19 18.47 -3.17
C GLY A 49 -16.54 17.28 -2.29
N LEU A 50 -17.81 17.13 -1.93
CA LEU A 50 -18.30 16.01 -1.12
C LEU A 50 -18.30 14.68 -1.92
N GLU A 51 -18.68 14.70 -3.19
CA GLU A 51 -18.63 13.54 -4.09
C GLU A 51 -17.19 13.01 -4.24
N LEU A 52 -16.23 13.91 -4.50
CA LEU A 52 -14.81 13.60 -4.56
C LEU A 52 -14.29 13.01 -3.24
N LEU A 53 -14.72 13.56 -2.11
CA LEU A 53 -14.36 13.05 -0.77
C LEU A 53 -14.85 11.60 -0.58
N PHE A 54 -16.10 11.32 -0.94
CA PHE A 54 -16.65 9.96 -0.85
C PHE A 54 -15.94 8.99 -1.79
N LEU A 55 -15.65 9.40 -3.02
CA LEU A 55 -14.93 8.57 -3.99
C LEU A 55 -13.54 8.16 -3.48
N PHE A 56 -12.75 9.11 -2.96
CA PHE A 56 -11.42 8.81 -2.41
C PHE A 56 -11.50 7.95 -1.15
N THR A 57 -12.53 8.15 -0.33
CA THR A 57 -12.74 7.34 0.88
C THR A 57 -13.00 5.87 0.51
N VAL A 58 -13.88 5.61 -0.46
CA VAL A 58 -14.17 4.26 -0.94
C VAL A 58 -12.94 3.63 -1.59
N LEU A 59 -12.25 4.37 -2.47
CA LEU A 59 -11.07 3.86 -3.18
C LEU A 59 -9.92 3.49 -2.22
N SER A 60 -9.74 4.23 -1.13
CA SER A 60 -8.73 3.95 -0.10
C SER A 60 -9.05 2.69 0.72
N LEU A 61 -10.33 2.47 1.03
CA LEU A 61 -10.78 1.31 1.82
C LEU A 61 -10.89 0.02 0.99
N ALA A 62 -11.21 0.14 -0.29
CA ALA A 62 -11.39 -0.97 -1.22
C ALA A 62 -10.25 -2.03 -1.18
N PRO A 63 -8.96 -1.68 -1.29
CA PRO A 63 -7.89 -2.68 -1.28
C PRO A 63 -7.79 -3.44 0.05
N SER A 64 -8.02 -2.75 1.17
CA SER A 64 -7.97 -3.35 2.51
C SER A 64 -9.12 -4.34 2.72
N ILE A 65 -10.33 -3.96 2.31
CA ILE A 65 -11.51 -4.83 2.42
C ILE A 65 -11.34 -6.07 1.52
N LEU A 66 -10.83 -5.89 0.30
CA LEU A 66 -10.56 -6.99 -0.62
C LEU A 66 -9.61 -8.01 0.01
N ILE A 67 -8.51 -7.55 0.60
CA ILE A 67 -7.57 -8.44 1.29
C ILE A 67 -8.25 -9.18 2.45
N MET A 68 -9.07 -8.50 3.25
CA MET A 68 -9.78 -9.10 4.40
C MET A 68 -10.86 -10.12 4.00
N MET A 69 -11.53 -9.92 2.86
CA MET A 69 -12.57 -10.82 2.36
C MET A 69 -12.02 -12.08 1.68
N THR A 70 -10.72 -12.12 1.37
CA THR A 70 -10.08 -13.26 0.66
C THR A 70 -9.38 -14.22 1.62
N SER A 71 -8.78 -15.27 1.07
CA SER A 71 -7.98 -16.25 1.82
C SER A 71 -6.66 -15.69 2.38
N PHE A 72 -6.25 -14.47 2.00
CA PHE A 72 -5.00 -13.85 2.43
C PHE A 72 -4.82 -13.86 3.94
N THR A 73 -5.82 -13.39 4.70
CA THR A 73 -5.74 -13.29 6.17
C THR A 73 -5.46 -14.63 6.82
N ARG A 74 -6.08 -15.73 6.33
CA ARG A 74 -5.84 -17.06 6.88
C ARG A 74 -4.43 -17.55 6.59
N ILE A 75 -3.95 -17.37 5.35
CA ILE A 75 -2.62 -17.81 4.93
C ILE A 75 -1.53 -17.06 5.71
N VAL A 76 -1.64 -15.73 5.84
CA VAL A 76 -0.63 -14.91 6.54
C VAL A 76 -0.53 -15.27 8.02
N ILE A 77 -1.67 -15.55 8.68
CA ILE A 77 -1.70 -15.92 10.11
C ILE A 77 -1.03 -17.28 10.32
N VAL A 78 -1.32 -18.27 9.48
CA VAL A 78 -0.71 -19.61 9.58
C VAL A 78 0.81 -19.51 9.37
N LEU A 79 1.26 -18.78 8.35
CA LEU A 79 2.70 -18.57 8.11
C LEU A 79 3.37 -17.76 9.22
N HIS A 80 2.68 -16.79 9.81
CA HIS A 80 3.19 -16.04 10.96
C HIS A 80 3.37 -16.95 12.18
N PHE A 81 2.39 -17.80 12.49
CA PHE A 81 2.53 -18.77 13.57
C PHE A 81 3.60 -19.80 13.29
N LEU A 82 3.74 -20.25 12.05
CA LEU A 82 4.84 -21.13 11.65
C LEU A 82 6.19 -20.47 11.91
N LYS A 83 6.37 -19.21 11.50
CA LYS A 83 7.59 -18.44 11.81
C LYS A 83 7.89 -18.45 13.30
N GLN A 84 6.90 -18.16 14.14
CA GLN A 84 7.10 -18.09 15.59
C GLN A 84 7.39 -19.47 16.20
N ALA A 85 6.82 -20.53 15.64
CA ALA A 85 7.04 -21.90 16.08
C ALA A 85 8.46 -22.42 15.78
N VAL A 86 9.11 -21.95 14.71
CA VAL A 86 10.48 -22.40 14.34
C VAL A 86 11.56 -21.78 15.25
N GLY A 87 11.22 -20.81 16.12
CA GLY A 87 12.13 -20.32 17.18
C GLY A 87 13.35 -19.52 16.71
N ILE A 88 13.42 -19.20 15.41
CA ILE A 88 14.47 -18.41 14.78
C ILE A 88 14.12 -16.92 14.82
N GLN A 89 15.05 -16.08 15.30
CA GLN A 89 14.74 -14.68 15.61
C GLN A 89 14.57 -13.76 14.40
N GLN A 90 15.23 -14.04 13.28
CA GLN A 90 15.33 -13.06 12.18
C GLN A 90 15.08 -13.62 10.79
N MET A 91 14.72 -14.90 10.69
CA MET A 91 14.31 -15.53 9.44
C MET A 91 12.95 -16.18 9.66
N PRO A 92 12.00 -16.12 8.72
CA PRO A 92 11.91 -15.25 7.53
C PRO A 92 11.37 -13.84 7.85
N PRO A 93 11.80 -12.79 7.11
CA PRO A 93 11.35 -11.42 7.34
C PRO A 93 9.86 -11.25 7.02
N ASN A 94 9.18 -10.33 7.70
CA ASN A 94 7.72 -10.14 7.58
C ASN A 94 7.29 -9.83 6.13
N GLN A 95 8.11 -9.08 5.38
CA GLN A 95 7.86 -8.78 3.97
C GLN A 95 7.79 -10.04 3.09
N MET A 96 8.61 -11.05 3.36
CA MET A 96 8.58 -12.30 2.60
C MET A 96 7.34 -13.13 2.94
N ILE A 97 6.91 -13.14 4.20
CA ILE A 97 5.67 -13.81 4.61
C ILE A 97 4.47 -13.19 3.90
N ILE A 98 4.40 -11.85 3.85
CA ILE A 98 3.35 -11.12 3.16
C ILE A 98 3.38 -11.42 1.65
N GLY A 99 4.57 -11.38 1.03
CA GLY A 99 4.74 -11.72 -0.39
C GLY A 99 4.31 -13.13 -0.74
N LEU A 100 4.73 -14.14 0.04
CA LEU A 100 4.28 -15.53 -0.13
C LEU A 100 2.75 -15.65 0.03
N SER A 101 2.19 -14.98 1.03
CA SER A 101 0.76 -15.05 1.30
C SER A 101 -0.06 -14.50 0.15
N LEU A 102 0.40 -13.40 -0.46
CA LEU A 102 -0.28 -12.75 -1.58
C LEU A 102 -0.20 -13.61 -2.85
N PHE A 103 0.95 -14.21 -3.13
CA PHE A 103 1.11 -15.16 -4.23
C PHE A 103 0.21 -16.40 -4.08
N LEU A 104 0.22 -17.01 -2.89
CA LEU A 104 -0.64 -18.16 -2.59
C LEU A 104 -2.13 -17.80 -2.63
N THR A 105 -2.49 -16.57 -2.23
CA THR A 105 -3.87 -16.08 -2.33
C THR A 105 -4.33 -16.04 -3.77
N PHE A 106 -3.55 -15.46 -4.69
CA PHE A 106 -3.92 -15.44 -6.11
C PHE A 106 -4.02 -16.84 -6.70
N PHE A 107 -3.10 -17.75 -6.34
CA PHE A 107 -3.16 -19.14 -6.79
C PHE A 107 -4.44 -19.85 -6.33
N VAL A 108 -4.82 -19.71 -5.06
CA VAL A 108 -6.03 -20.34 -4.50
C VAL A 108 -7.31 -19.66 -4.98
N MET A 109 -7.27 -18.36 -5.26
CA MET A 109 -8.43 -17.56 -5.67
C MET A 109 -8.68 -17.56 -7.19
N HIS A 110 -7.79 -18.11 -8.01
CA HIS A 110 -7.97 -18.23 -9.46
C HIS A 110 -9.40 -18.66 -9.89
N PRO A 111 -9.98 -19.77 -9.40
CA PRO A 111 -11.32 -20.19 -9.82
C PRO A 111 -12.44 -19.24 -9.38
N VAL A 112 -12.22 -18.45 -8.33
CA VAL A 112 -13.21 -17.43 -7.90
C VAL A 112 -13.18 -16.25 -8.85
N ILE A 113 -12.00 -15.86 -9.32
CA ILE A 113 -11.84 -14.80 -10.32
C ILE A 113 -12.48 -15.23 -11.64
N ASP A 114 -12.27 -16.49 -12.07
CA ASP A 114 -12.87 -17.03 -13.28
C ASP A 114 -14.41 -17.03 -13.19
N ARG A 115 -14.99 -17.49 -12.07
CA ARG A 115 -16.44 -17.45 -11.85
C ARG A 115 -17.00 -16.03 -11.89
N ILE A 116 -16.29 -15.07 -11.29
CA ILE A 116 -16.72 -13.67 -11.34
C ILE A 116 -16.70 -13.16 -12.79
N HIS A 117 -15.70 -13.54 -13.59
CA HIS A 117 -15.64 -13.13 -14.99
C HIS A 117 -16.76 -13.74 -15.85
N ASP A 118 -17.15 -14.99 -15.55
CA ASP A 118 -18.18 -15.71 -16.30
C ASP A 118 -19.61 -15.38 -15.84
N GLU A 119 -19.82 -15.02 -14.57
CA GLU A 119 -21.15 -14.81 -13.95
C GLU A 119 -21.54 -13.33 -13.76
N ALA A 120 -20.62 -12.37 -13.92
CA ALA A 120 -20.85 -10.92 -13.68
C ALA A 120 -20.84 -10.09 -14.98
#